data_AF-A0A383DT22-F1
#
_entry.id   AF-A0A383DT22-F1
#
_cell.length_a   1.000
_cell.length_b   1.000
_cell.length_c   1.000
_cell.angle_alpha   90.00
_cell.angle_beta   90.00
_cell.angle_gamma   90.00
#
_symmetry.space_group_name_H-M   'P 1'
#
loop_
_entity.id
_entity.type
_entity.pdbx_description
1 polymer ?
#
loop_
_entity_poly.entity_id
_entity_poly.type
_entity_poly.pdbx_seq_one_letter_code
_entity_poly.pdbx_strand_id
1 'polypeptide(L)'
;NEITLQPLKRFDLDAAIIFSDILMIPYGLGQKVEFKKGFGPILGNINLDNIINTDPVDFVQRLKPVYKGIEKVKSNLKEKNLIGFAGAPWTLLLYMLNKESPKNNFDFNKINKDKYLVNKLLKKIEEMICLHVDKQIEAGANVIQIFDSWAGLLPKNELPNYCYIPTLKVVEHIKSKKIPIICFPKGIGKNYVDFCFTVKPDCISIDYEVDPKWLKEKLNGIPIQGGLDPKILL
;
A
#
# COMPACT_ATOMS: atom_id res chain seq x y z
N ASN A 1 19.82 -2.35 5.25
CA ASN A 1 19.17 -1.66 4.12
C ASN A 1 20.16 -0.87 3.28
N GLU A 2 21.21 -1.51 2.77
CA GLU A 2 22.06 -0.86 1.76
C GLU A 2 21.31 -0.74 0.42
N ILE A 3 20.43 -1.71 0.12
CA ILE A 3 19.60 -1.77 -1.09
C ILE A 3 18.82 -0.46 -1.30
N THR A 4 18.21 0.10 -0.25
CA THR A 4 17.49 1.39 -0.33
C THR A 4 18.40 2.55 -0.76
N LEU A 5 19.68 2.54 -0.35
CA LEU A 5 20.61 3.63 -0.63
C LEU A 5 21.33 3.47 -1.97
N GLN A 6 21.39 2.26 -2.54
CA GLN A 6 22.11 1.99 -3.79
C GLN A 6 21.66 2.89 -4.97
N PRO A 7 20.35 3.09 -5.23
CA PRO A 7 19.91 4.00 -6.29
C PRO A 7 20.35 5.44 -6.07
N LEU A 8 20.34 5.93 -4.83
CA LEU A 8 20.76 7.30 -4.50
C LEU A 8 22.27 7.52 -4.64
N LYS A 9 23.08 6.45 -4.53
CA LYS A 9 24.52 6.51 -4.84
C LYS A 9 24.78 6.59 -6.35
N ARG A 10 23.85 6.08 -7.17
CA ARG A 10 24.01 5.97 -8.63
C ARG A 10 23.36 7.14 -9.39
N PHE A 11 22.25 7.66 -8.88
CA PHE A 11 21.43 8.66 -9.54
C PHE A 11 21.08 9.78 -8.55
N ASP A 12 20.92 10.99 -9.06
CA ASP A 12 20.48 12.12 -8.24
C ASP A 12 18.96 12.14 -8.08
N LEU A 13 18.43 11.18 -7.31
CA LEU A 13 17.00 11.05 -7.01
C LEU A 13 16.61 11.94 -5.83
N ASP A 14 15.43 12.56 -5.86
CA ASP A 14 14.98 13.50 -4.82
C ASP A 14 14.56 12.84 -3.49
N ALA A 15 14.22 11.56 -3.53
CA ALA A 15 13.74 10.81 -2.36
C ALA A 15 14.24 9.36 -2.35
N ALA A 16 14.28 8.78 -1.16
CA ALA A 16 14.43 7.33 -0.97
C ALA A 16 13.07 6.72 -0.61
N ILE A 17 12.80 5.50 -1.06
CA ILE A 17 11.69 4.66 -0.58
C ILE A 17 12.25 3.47 0.18
N ILE A 18 11.69 3.14 1.34
CA ILE A 18 12.17 2.00 2.13
C ILE A 18 12.07 0.71 1.32
N PHE A 19 13.09 -0.15 1.39
CA PHE A 19 13.01 -1.49 0.83
C PHE A 19 12.31 -2.40 1.83
N SER A 20 11.09 -2.80 1.50
CA SER A 20 10.21 -3.66 2.31
C SER A 20 9.20 -4.35 1.38
N ASP A 21 8.20 -5.04 1.93
CA ASP A 21 7.10 -5.66 1.19
C ASP A 21 5.75 -5.28 1.82
N ILE A 22 4.69 -5.11 1.01
CA ILE A 22 3.33 -4.84 1.51
C ILE A 22 2.78 -6.00 2.36
N LEU A 23 3.27 -7.22 2.12
CA LEU A 23 2.85 -8.44 2.81
C LEU A 23 3.39 -8.55 4.24
N MET A 24 4.15 -7.55 4.71
CA MET A 24 4.53 -7.45 6.11
C MET A 24 3.30 -7.30 7.03
N ILE A 25 2.19 -6.73 6.56
CA ILE A 25 0.96 -6.61 7.37
C ILE A 25 0.30 -7.99 7.60
N PRO A 26 -0.01 -8.80 6.57
CA PRO A 26 -0.43 -10.18 6.75
C PRO A 26 0.51 -11.02 7.63
N TYR A 27 1.83 -10.86 7.44
CA TYR A 27 2.83 -11.52 8.28
C TYR A 27 2.75 -11.09 9.76
N GLY A 28 2.59 -9.78 10.01
CA GLY A 28 2.40 -9.22 11.34
C GLY A 28 1.12 -9.70 12.02
N LEU A 29 0.05 -9.89 11.24
CA LEU A 29 -1.22 -10.50 11.65
C LEU A 29 -1.14 -12.02 11.90
N GLY A 30 0.05 -12.61 11.79
CA GLY A 30 0.28 -14.03 12.04
C GLY A 30 -0.13 -14.95 10.89
N GLN A 31 -0.51 -14.41 9.72
CA GLN A 31 -0.65 -15.24 8.52
C GLN A 31 0.75 -15.64 8.02
N LYS A 32 0.91 -16.91 7.67
CA LYS A 32 2.16 -17.40 7.09
C LYS A 32 2.41 -16.70 5.75
N VAL A 33 3.62 -16.20 5.50
CA VAL A 33 4.03 -15.59 4.24
C VAL A 33 5.37 -16.19 3.82
N GLU A 34 5.46 -16.71 2.60
CA GLU A 34 6.66 -17.29 2.01
C GLU A 34 6.88 -16.71 0.61
N PHE A 35 8.14 -16.50 0.22
CA PHE A 35 8.48 -16.09 -1.14
C PHE A 35 9.14 -17.26 -1.87
N LYS A 36 8.48 -17.78 -2.91
CA LYS A 36 9.04 -18.83 -3.77
C LYS A 36 9.60 -18.23 -5.05
N LYS A 37 10.86 -18.57 -5.35
CA LYS A 37 11.55 -18.13 -6.57
C LYS A 37 10.73 -18.55 -7.81
N GLY A 38 10.43 -17.60 -8.69
CA GLY A 38 9.66 -17.83 -9.93
C GLY A 38 8.14 -17.83 -9.78
N PHE A 39 7.61 -17.94 -8.56
CA PHE A 39 6.15 -17.94 -8.29
C PHE A 39 5.67 -16.66 -7.59
N GLY A 40 6.54 -16.04 -6.79
CA GLY A 40 6.18 -14.87 -5.99
C GLY A 40 5.73 -15.24 -4.58
N PRO A 41 4.93 -14.39 -3.92
CA PRO A 41 4.50 -14.63 -2.55
C PRO A 41 3.40 -15.68 -2.46
N ILE A 42 3.48 -16.52 -1.44
CA ILE A 42 2.48 -17.52 -1.06
C ILE A 42 2.12 -17.30 0.41
N LEU A 43 0.82 -17.28 0.71
CA LEU A 43 0.31 -17.08 2.05
C LEU A 43 -0.39 -18.35 2.57
N GLY A 44 -0.38 -18.53 3.89
CA GLY A 44 -1.09 -19.62 4.56
C GLY A 44 -2.60 -19.42 4.62
N ASN A 45 -3.30 -20.40 5.20
CA ASN A 45 -4.72 -20.26 5.50
C ASN A 45 -4.97 -19.13 6.51
N ILE A 46 -6.11 -18.46 6.37
CA ILE A 46 -6.60 -17.48 7.32
C ILE A 46 -7.13 -18.21 8.56
N ASN A 47 -6.59 -17.88 9.73
CA ASN A 47 -7.24 -18.16 11.00
C ASN A 47 -7.85 -16.84 11.49
N LEU A 48 -9.15 -16.66 11.27
CA LEU A 48 -9.81 -15.38 11.50
C LEU A 48 -9.71 -14.95 12.96
N ASP A 49 -9.96 -15.88 13.90
CA ASP A 49 -9.94 -15.57 15.33
C ASP A 49 -8.54 -15.14 15.80
N ASN A 50 -7.49 -15.76 15.29
CA ASN A 50 -6.12 -15.34 15.59
C ASN A 50 -5.80 -13.94 15.01
N ILE A 51 -6.24 -13.68 13.78
CA ILE A 51 -5.99 -12.40 13.10
C ILE A 51 -6.72 -11.24 13.78
N ILE A 52 -8.02 -11.41 14.10
CA ILE A 52 -8.80 -10.33 14.73
C ILE A 52 -8.31 -10.03 16.14
N ASN A 53 -7.82 -11.05 16.87
CA ASN A 53 -7.32 -10.92 18.23
C ASN A 53 -5.80 -10.68 18.29
N THR A 54 -5.14 -10.40 17.16
CA THR A 54 -3.71 -10.08 17.16
C THR A 54 -3.43 -8.85 18.03
N ASP A 55 -2.57 -9.04 19.04
CA ASP A 55 -2.11 -7.99 19.94
C ASP A 55 -1.24 -6.98 19.16
N PRO A 56 -1.50 -5.66 19.27
CA PRO A 56 -0.69 -4.62 18.64
C PRO A 56 0.82 -4.70 18.98
N VAL A 57 1.18 -5.08 20.21
CA VAL A 57 2.58 -5.21 20.65
C VAL A 57 3.26 -6.34 19.90
N ASP A 58 2.61 -7.50 19.79
CA ASP A 58 3.13 -8.65 19.04
C ASP A 58 3.28 -8.33 17.54
N PHE A 59 2.29 -7.64 16.97
CA PHE A 59 2.34 -7.15 15.59
C PHE A 59 3.58 -6.26 15.36
N VAL A 60 3.77 -5.25 16.22
CA VAL A 60 4.91 -4.33 16.12
C VAL A 60 6.24 -5.07 16.32
N GLN A 61 6.30 -6.01 17.26
CA GLN A 61 7.51 -6.79 17.53
C GLN A 61 7.91 -7.66 16.33
N ARG A 62 6.96 -8.28 15.63
CA ARG A 62 7.22 -9.02 14.38
C ARG A 62 7.80 -8.14 13.28
N LEU A 63 7.34 -6.88 13.19
CA LEU A 63 7.73 -5.93 12.15
C LEU A 63 8.90 -5.02 12.57
N LYS A 64 9.45 -5.21 13.77
CA LYS A 64 10.61 -4.47 14.28
C LYS A 64 11.80 -4.39 13.31
N PRO A 65 12.13 -5.43 12.51
CA PRO A 65 13.18 -5.32 11.50
C PRO A 65 12.91 -4.25 10.43
N VAL A 66 11.64 -4.04 10.05
CA VAL A 66 11.25 -3.00 9.08
C VAL A 66 11.55 -1.61 9.67
N TYR A 67 11.11 -1.37 10.90
CA TYR A 67 11.29 -0.07 11.58
C TYR A 67 12.77 0.25 11.82
N LYS A 68 13.56 -0.71 12.31
CA LYS A 68 15.03 -0.57 12.41
C LYS A 68 15.68 -0.30 11.04
N GLY A 69 15.11 -0.88 10.00
CA GLY A 69 15.51 -0.64 8.63
C GLY A 69 15.31 0.81 8.20
N ILE A 70 14.18 1.42 8.56
CA ILE A 70 13.87 2.83 8.32
C ILE A 70 14.79 3.74 9.12
N GLU A 71 14.99 3.48 10.42
CA GLU A 71 15.93 4.25 11.27
C GLU A 71 17.34 4.26 10.68
N LYS A 72 17.82 3.09 10.23
CA LYS A 72 19.13 2.96 9.59
C LYS A 72 19.20 3.70 8.26
N VAL A 73 18.16 3.67 7.44
CA VAL A 73 18.15 4.44 6.19
C VAL A 73 18.13 5.92 6.50
N LYS A 74 17.26 6.38 7.40
CA LYS A 74 17.10 7.80 7.73
C LYS A 74 18.38 8.42 8.29
N SER A 75 19.12 7.70 9.14
CA SER A 75 20.42 8.16 9.66
C SER A 75 21.52 8.28 8.59
N ASN A 76 21.40 7.55 7.48
CA ASN A 76 22.32 7.64 6.34
C ASN A 76 21.81 8.54 5.21
N LEU A 77 20.56 8.97 5.30
CA LEU A 77 19.93 9.88 4.36
C LEU A 77 20.25 11.31 4.82
N LYS A 78 20.80 12.13 3.92
CA LYS A 78 21.07 13.55 4.18
C LYS A 78 19.74 14.32 4.31
N GLU A 79 19.57 15.38 3.54
CA GLU A 79 18.35 16.21 3.54
C GLU A 79 17.20 15.62 2.72
N LYS A 80 17.41 14.48 2.06
CA LYS A 80 16.40 13.83 1.20
C LYS A 80 15.25 13.22 2.03
N ASN A 81 14.06 13.21 1.43
CA ASN A 81 12.86 12.63 2.03
C ASN A 81 12.91 11.09 2.02
N LEU A 82 12.29 10.47 3.02
CA LEU A 82 12.18 9.02 3.15
C LEU A 82 10.71 8.63 3.09
N ILE A 83 10.36 7.94 2.01
CA ILE A 83 9.02 7.41 1.76
C ILE A 83 8.90 6.06 2.46
N GLY A 84 8.04 6.00 3.47
CA GLY A 84 7.48 4.76 3.99
C GLY A 84 6.30 4.32 3.13
N PHE A 85 5.88 3.06 3.23
CA PHE A 85 4.73 2.59 2.46
C PHE A 85 3.98 1.43 3.10
N ALA A 86 2.74 1.24 2.65
CA ALA A 86 1.93 0.08 2.97
C ALA A 86 1.08 -0.34 1.75
N GLY A 87 0.58 -1.58 1.78
CA GLY A 87 -0.47 -2.01 0.86
C GLY A 87 -1.81 -1.39 1.25
N ALA A 88 -2.65 -1.09 0.27
CA ALA A 88 -4.01 -0.64 0.53
C ALA A 88 -4.90 -1.78 1.06
N PRO A 89 -6.02 -1.46 1.74
CA PRO A 89 -6.90 -2.47 2.32
C PRO A 89 -7.36 -3.56 1.32
N TRP A 90 -7.80 -3.16 0.13
CA TRP A 90 -8.23 -4.10 -0.91
C TRP A 90 -7.11 -5.03 -1.36
N THR A 91 -5.97 -4.47 -1.74
CA THR A 91 -4.80 -5.26 -2.17
C THR A 91 -4.38 -6.28 -1.12
N LEU A 92 -4.31 -5.89 0.15
CA LEU A 92 -3.93 -6.80 1.24
C LEU A 92 -4.99 -7.89 1.45
N LEU A 93 -6.27 -7.52 1.51
CA LEU A 93 -7.37 -8.48 1.62
C LEU A 93 -7.28 -9.53 0.50
N LEU A 94 -7.04 -9.08 -0.73
CA LEU A 94 -6.98 -9.97 -1.89
C LEU A 94 -5.83 -10.97 -1.76
N TYR A 95 -4.64 -10.55 -1.34
CA TYR A 95 -3.55 -11.47 -1.04
C TYR A 95 -3.89 -12.44 0.09
N MET A 96 -4.49 -11.96 1.17
CA MET A 96 -4.83 -12.80 2.32
C MET A 96 -5.82 -13.92 1.94
N LEU A 97 -6.82 -13.60 1.11
CA LEU A 97 -7.85 -14.54 0.65
C LEU A 97 -7.37 -15.45 -0.49
N ASN A 98 -6.72 -14.90 -1.52
CA ASN A 98 -6.24 -15.67 -2.66
C ASN A 98 -5.01 -16.50 -2.34
N LYS A 99 -4.25 -16.13 -1.30
CA LYS A 99 -3.02 -16.78 -0.85
C LYS A 99 -1.84 -16.68 -1.82
N GLU A 100 -2.01 -15.96 -2.91
CA GLU A 100 -0.98 -15.71 -3.91
C GLU A 100 -1.33 -14.44 -4.70
N SER A 101 -0.47 -14.08 -5.65
CA SER A 101 -0.75 -12.97 -6.56
C SER A 101 -2.02 -13.26 -7.40
N PRO A 102 -3.00 -12.35 -7.45
CA PRO A 102 -4.25 -12.55 -8.19
C PRO A 102 -4.10 -12.49 -9.72
N LYS A 103 -2.88 -12.29 -10.25
CA LYS A 103 -2.60 -12.06 -11.69
C LYS A 103 -3.28 -13.08 -12.62
N ASN A 104 -3.31 -14.34 -12.21
CA ASN A 104 -3.75 -15.45 -13.07
C ASN A 104 -5.15 -15.96 -12.72
N ASN A 105 -5.74 -15.56 -11.59
CA ASN A 105 -6.97 -16.20 -11.09
C ASN A 105 -7.77 -15.27 -10.15
N PHE A 106 -8.32 -14.19 -10.71
CA PHE A 106 -9.18 -13.27 -9.98
C PHE A 106 -10.67 -13.57 -10.20
N ASP A 107 -11.42 -13.70 -9.10
CA ASP A 107 -12.88 -13.85 -9.12
C ASP A 107 -13.48 -13.10 -7.91
N PHE A 108 -14.06 -11.95 -8.18
CA PHE A 108 -14.66 -11.10 -7.15
C PHE A 108 -15.80 -11.80 -6.39
N ASN A 109 -16.58 -12.66 -7.05
CA ASN A 109 -17.70 -13.34 -6.40
C ASN A 109 -17.23 -14.36 -5.37
N LYS A 110 -16.11 -15.03 -5.63
CA LYS A 110 -15.47 -15.93 -4.64
C LYS A 110 -14.95 -15.15 -3.44
N ILE A 111 -14.32 -14.00 -3.68
CA ILE A 111 -13.84 -13.12 -2.62
C ILE A 111 -15.01 -12.61 -1.76
N ASN A 112 -16.10 -12.16 -2.38
CA ASN A 112 -17.21 -11.54 -1.70
C ASN A 112 -18.29 -12.53 -1.20
N LYS A 113 -18.04 -13.85 -1.31
CA LYS A 113 -18.99 -14.87 -0.89
C LYS A 113 -19.26 -14.84 0.61
N ASP A 114 -18.22 -14.62 1.41
CA ASP A 114 -18.31 -14.49 2.86
C ASP A 114 -18.12 -13.04 3.29
N LYS A 115 -19.21 -12.28 3.28
CA LYS A 115 -19.21 -10.86 3.69
C LYS A 115 -18.79 -10.66 5.14
N TYR A 116 -19.08 -11.63 6.02
CA TYR A 116 -18.70 -11.52 7.42
C TYR A 116 -17.17 -11.58 7.56
N LEU A 117 -16.54 -12.59 6.95
CA LEU A 117 -15.09 -12.73 6.89
C LEU A 117 -14.43 -11.50 6.29
N VAL A 118 -14.90 -11.08 5.10
CA VAL A 118 -14.35 -9.93 4.37
C VAL A 118 -14.40 -8.65 5.21
N ASN A 119 -15.56 -8.33 5.81
CA ASN A 119 -15.71 -7.12 6.60
C ASN A 119 -14.84 -7.12 7.87
N LYS A 120 -14.71 -8.28 8.53
CA LYS A 120 -13.85 -8.44 9.71
C LYS A 120 -12.37 -8.25 9.35
N LEU A 121 -11.93 -8.87 8.25
CA LEU A 121 -10.56 -8.72 7.76
C LEU A 121 -10.26 -7.29 7.33
N LEU A 122 -11.14 -6.65 6.55
CA LEU A 122 -10.95 -5.27 6.10
C LEU A 122 -10.75 -4.31 7.27
N LYS A 123 -11.61 -4.41 8.29
CA LYS A 123 -11.50 -3.57 9.49
C LYS A 123 -10.16 -3.79 10.20
N LYS A 124 -9.73 -5.04 10.37
CA LYS A 124 -8.45 -5.34 11.03
C LYS A 124 -7.24 -4.91 10.18
N ILE A 125 -7.33 -5.02 8.86
CA ILE A 125 -6.31 -4.55 7.93
C ILE A 125 -6.19 -3.01 8.01
N GLU A 126 -7.30 -2.27 7.99
CA GLU A 126 -7.31 -0.80 8.15
C GLU A 126 -6.58 -0.40 9.46
N GLU A 127 -6.92 -1.04 10.58
CA GLU A 127 -6.30 -0.82 11.89
C GLU A 127 -4.78 -1.06 11.86
N MET A 128 -4.35 -2.19 11.28
CA MET A 128 -2.93 -2.55 11.21
C MET A 128 -2.14 -1.74 10.20
N ILE A 129 -2.75 -1.26 9.11
CA ILE A 129 -2.10 -0.28 8.21
C ILE A 129 -1.78 0.99 9.01
N CYS A 130 -2.76 1.51 9.75
CA CYS A 130 -2.56 2.72 10.56
C CYS A 130 -1.45 2.53 11.60
N LEU A 131 -1.47 1.43 12.36
CA LEU A 131 -0.42 1.12 13.33
C LEU A 131 0.95 0.94 12.67
N HIS A 132 1.01 0.23 11.54
CA HIS A 132 2.25 0.02 10.81
C HIS A 132 2.85 1.34 10.32
N VAL A 133 2.02 2.19 9.73
CA VAL A 133 2.43 3.52 9.25
C VAL A 133 2.90 4.40 10.40
N ASP A 134 2.22 4.38 11.54
CA ASP A 134 2.64 5.12 12.74
C ASP A 134 4.06 4.75 13.15
N LYS A 135 4.37 3.46 13.16
CA LYS A 135 5.72 2.97 13.48
C LYS A 135 6.74 3.28 12.40
N GLN A 136 6.35 3.38 11.14
CA GLN A 136 7.25 3.87 10.09
C GLN A 136 7.57 5.37 10.26
N ILE A 137 6.58 6.18 10.63
CA ILE A 137 6.75 7.62 10.90
C ILE A 137 7.66 7.83 12.12
N GLU A 138 7.40 7.12 13.22
CA GLU A 138 8.26 7.13 14.42
C GLU A 138 9.71 6.74 14.08
N ALA A 139 9.90 5.78 13.17
CA ALA A 139 11.22 5.35 12.70
C ALA A 139 11.91 6.31 11.73
N GLY A 140 11.21 7.35 11.24
CA GLY A 140 11.79 8.44 10.44
C GLY A 140 11.26 8.58 9.00
N ALA A 141 10.22 7.84 8.61
CA ALA A 141 9.51 8.12 7.35
C ALA A 141 8.79 9.48 7.45
N ASN A 142 8.93 10.32 6.42
CA ASN A 142 8.34 11.67 6.38
C ASN A 142 7.31 11.84 5.26
N VAL A 143 7.15 10.82 4.41
CA VAL A 143 6.08 10.70 3.41
C VAL A 143 5.59 9.26 3.45
N ILE A 144 4.29 9.04 3.27
CA ILE A 144 3.73 7.69 3.19
C ILE A 144 3.09 7.46 1.83
N GLN A 145 3.37 6.32 1.21
CA GLN A 145 2.70 5.87 0.00
C GLN A 145 1.82 4.64 0.26
N ILE A 146 0.57 4.68 -0.18
CA ILE A 146 -0.36 3.56 -0.13
C ILE A 146 -0.48 2.94 -1.52
N PHE A 147 -0.08 1.67 -1.64
CA PHE A 147 -0.11 0.90 -2.88
C PHE A 147 -1.36 0.03 -2.96
N ASP A 148 -2.33 0.41 -3.80
CA ASP A 148 -3.43 -0.47 -4.18
C ASP A 148 -3.16 -1.08 -5.56
N SER A 149 -2.25 -2.06 -5.56
CA SER A 149 -1.73 -2.70 -6.77
C SER A 149 -2.79 -3.45 -7.59
N TRP A 150 -3.91 -3.80 -6.95
CA TRP A 150 -4.99 -4.60 -7.52
C TRP A 150 -6.33 -3.87 -7.60
N ALA A 151 -6.36 -2.55 -7.42
CA ALA A 151 -7.59 -1.75 -7.49
C ALA A 151 -8.35 -1.97 -8.81
N GLY A 152 -7.63 -2.02 -9.94
CA GLY A 152 -8.21 -2.24 -11.27
C GLY A 152 -8.89 -3.59 -11.49
N LEU A 153 -8.73 -4.56 -10.57
CA LEU A 153 -9.48 -5.82 -10.63
C LEU A 153 -10.91 -5.67 -10.09
N LEU A 154 -11.20 -4.65 -9.29
CA LEU A 154 -12.54 -4.45 -8.74
C LEU A 154 -13.55 -4.11 -9.84
N PRO A 155 -14.77 -4.68 -9.79
CA PRO A 155 -15.91 -4.12 -10.51
C PRO A 155 -16.07 -2.64 -10.16
N LYS A 156 -16.38 -1.79 -11.14
CA LYS A 156 -16.44 -0.33 -10.93
C LYS A 156 -17.41 0.08 -9.82
N ASN A 157 -18.55 -0.61 -9.71
CA ASN A 157 -19.56 -0.38 -8.67
C ASN A 157 -19.09 -0.77 -7.25
N GLU A 158 -18.00 -1.52 -7.14
CA GLU A 158 -17.43 -1.98 -5.87
C GLU A 158 -16.21 -1.17 -5.44
N LEU A 159 -15.67 -0.31 -6.32
CA LEU A 159 -14.57 0.60 -5.99
C LEU A 159 -14.85 1.44 -4.73
N PRO A 160 -16.05 2.01 -4.52
CA PRO A 160 -16.34 2.74 -3.28
C PRO A 160 -16.17 1.90 -2.02
N ASN A 161 -16.67 0.66 -2.04
CA ASN A 161 -16.76 -0.20 -0.86
C ASN A 161 -15.40 -0.78 -0.45
N TYR A 162 -14.57 -1.15 -1.42
CA TYR A 162 -13.33 -1.89 -1.15
C TYR A 162 -12.07 -1.06 -1.36
N CYS A 163 -12.09 -0.10 -2.27
CA CYS A 163 -10.93 0.76 -2.57
C CYS A 163 -11.06 2.12 -1.87
N TYR A 164 -12.15 2.87 -2.10
CA TYR A 164 -12.19 4.29 -1.74
C TYR A 164 -12.39 4.50 -0.24
N ILE A 165 -13.50 4.01 0.32
CA ILE A 165 -13.84 4.25 1.73
C ILE A 165 -12.79 3.66 2.69
N PRO A 166 -12.28 2.43 2.47
CA PRO A 166 -11.21 1.90 3.31
C PRO A 166 -9.91 2.71 3.23
N THR A 167 -9.53 3.16 2.02
CA THR A 167 -8.32 3.99 1.83
C THR A 167 -8.50 5.39 2.41
N LEU A 168 -9.70 5.98 2.31
CA LEU A 168 -10.03 7.27 2.92
C LEU A 168 -9.74 7.28 4.42
N LYS A 169 -10.17 6.26 5.16
CA LYS A 169 -9.92 6.17 6.61
C LYS A 169 -8.42 6.16 6.93
N VAL A 170 -7.63 5.40 6.17
CA VAL A 170 -6.17 5.34 6.31
C VAL A 170 -5.56 6.71 5.98
N VAL A 171 -6.04 7.37 4.93
CA VAL A 171 -5.59 8.71 4.52
C VAL A 171 -5.91 9.74 5.60
N GLU A 172 -7.12 9.76 6.16
CA GLU A 172 -7.51 10.66 7.24
C GLU A 172 -6.64 10.47 8.49
N HIS A 173 -6.34 9.21 8.86
CA HIS A 173 -5.44 8.90 9.96
C HIS A 173 -4.04 9.47 9.72
N ILE A 174 -3.46 9.26 8.53
CA ILE A 174 -2.09 9.72 8.22
C ILE A 174 -2.02 11.25 8.15
N LYS A 175 -3.03 11.89 7.56
CA LYS A 175 -3.13 13.35 7.49
C LYS A 175 -3.31 13.98 8.88
N SER A 176 -3.97 13.30 9.81
CA SER A 176 -4.07 13.75 11.22
C SER A 176 -2.70 13.89 11.89
N LYS A 177 -1.69 13.15 11.39
CA LYS A 177 -0.29 13.21 11.84
C LYS A 177 0.55 14.23 11.09
N LYS A 178 -0.06 14.99 10.17
CA LYS A 178 0.59 16.00 9.32
C LYS A 178 1.70 15.40 8.43
N ILE A 179 1.52 14.15 8.02
CA ILE A 179 2.42 13.47 7.09
C ILE A 179 1.80 13.47 5.69
N PRO A 180 2.52 13.94 4.65
CA PRO A 180 2.04 13.85 3.28
C PRO A 180 1.78 12.41 2.85
N ILE A 181 0.65 12.20 2.17
CA ILE A 181 0.26 10.89 1.66
C ILE A 181 0.11 10.85 0.13
N ILE A 182 0.75 9.84 -0.46
CA ILE A 182 0.62 9.48 -1.87
C ILE A 182 -0.25 8.22 -1.96
N CYS A 183 -1.27 8.22 -2.82
CA CYS A 183 -2.05 7.01 -3.12
C CYS A 183 -1.74 6.50 -4.53
N PHE A 184 -1.67 5.18 -4.71
CA PHE A 184 -1.53 4.54 -6.01
C PHE A 184 -2.58 3.43 -6.23
N PRO A 185 -3.82 3.78 -6.59
CA PRO A 185 -4.83 2.82 -6.99
C PRO A 185 -4.69 2.43 -8.46
N LYS A 186 -3.83 1.44 -8.71
CA LYS A 186 -3.43 1.05 -10.07
C LYS A 186 -4.61 0.50 -10.87
N GLY A 187 -4.70 0.89 -12.15
CA GLY A 187 -5.59 0.27 -13.14
C GLY A 187 -7.04 0.72 -13.05
N ILE A 188 -7.33 1.81 -12.32
CA ILE A 188 -8.71 2.33 -12.19
C ILE A 188 -9.10 3.30 -13.31
N GLY A 189 -8.17 3.65 -14.22
CA GLY A 189 -8.42 4.46 -15.41
C GLY A 189 -9.09 5.79 -15.09
N LYS A 190 -10.18 6.13 -15.78
CA LYS A 190 -10.89 7.41 -15.53
C LYS A 190 -11.40 7.59 -14.11
N ASN A 191 -11.54 6.52 -13.33
CA ASN A 191 -12.01 6.59 -11.95
C ASN A 191 -10.96 7.19 -10.98
N TYR A 192 -9.74 7.53 -11.44
CA TYR A 192 -8.82 8.35 -10.64
C TYR A 192 -9.45 9.67 -10.20
N VAL A 193 -10.37 10.24 -10.99
CA VAL A 193 -11.09 11.48 -10.64
C VAL A 193 -11.97 11.27 -9.41
N ASP A 194 -12.83 10.24 -9.44
CA ASP A 194 -13.74 9.93 -8.33
C ASP A 194 -12.98 9.47 -7.08
N PHE A 195 -11.89 8.71 -7.27
CA PHE A 195 -10.98 8.33 -6.19
C PHE A 195 -10.42 9.57 -5.50
N CYS A 196 -9.86 10.52 -6.26
CA CYS A 196 -9.26 11.72 -5.67
C CYS A 196 -10.31 12.63 -4.99
N PHE A 197 -11.51 12.74 -5.57
CA PHE A 197 -12.61 13.48 -4.98
C PHE A 197 -13.03 12.90 -3.62
N THR A 198 -13.09 11.57 -3.53
CA THR A 198 -13.52 10.85 -2.33
C THR A 198 -12.42 10.75 -1.28
N VAL A 199 -11.24 10.28 -1.66
CA VAL A 199 -10.12 9.91 -0.77
C VAL A 199 -9.24 11.11 -0.41
N LYS A 200 -9.15 12.12 -1.28
CA LYS A 200 -8.40 13.37 -1.07
C LYS A 200 -6.93 13.18 -0.61
N PRO A 201 -6.14 12.35 -1.31
CA PRO A 201 -4.70 12.24 -1.02
C PRO A 201 -3.98 13.56 -1.31
N ASP A 202 -2.79 13.75 -0.73
CA ASP A 202 -1.97 14.94 -1.02
C ASP A 202 -1.26 14.82 -2.38
N CYS A 203 -1.14 13.62 -2.91
CA CYS A 203 -0.64 13.33 -4.25
C CYS A 203 -1.26 12.02 -4.77
N ILE A 204 -1.59 11.98 -6.06
CA ILE A 204 -2.01 10.76 -6.73
C ILE A 204 -0.88 10.23 -7.61
N SER A 205 -0.48 8.99 -7.38
CA SER A 205 0.38 8.27 -8.30
C SER A 205 -0.46 7.57 -9.35
N ILE A 206 -0.02 7.59 -10.61
CA ILE A 206 -0.74 6.97 -11.73
C ILE A 206 0.13 5.98 -12.48
N ASP A 207 -0.52 5.01 -13.12
CA ASP A 207 0.12 4.10 -14.08
C ASP A 207 0.22 4.74 -15.47
N TYR A 208 0.92 4.06 -16.38
CA TYR A 208 1.22 4.55 -17.73
C TYR A 208 0.03 4.48 -18.69
N GLU A 209 -1.13 3.94 -18.28
CA GLU A 209 -2.31 3.84 -19.13
C GLU A 209 -3.14 5.14 -19.10
N VAL A 210 -2.84 6.05 -18.18
CA VAL A 210 -3.57 7.31 -17.99
C VAL A 210 -2.71 8.49 -18.42
N ASP A 211 -3.29 9.36 -19.27
CA ASP A 211 -2.65 10.61 -19.66
C ASP A 211 -2.60 11.58 -18.45
N PRO A 212 -1.39 11.95 -17.97
CA PRO A 212 -1.24 12.89 -16.86
C PRO A 212 -1.78 14.29 -17.19
N LYS A 213 -1.78 14.73 -18.46
CA LYS A 213 -2.32 16.04 -18.85
C LYS A 213 -3.83 16.07 -18.69
N TRP A 214 -4.51 15.06 -19.22
CA TRP A 214 -5.94 14.89 -19.03
C TRP A 214 -6.32 14.85 -17.54
N LEU A 215 -5.57 14.07 -16.74
CA LEU A 215 -5.89 13.95 -15.32
C LEU A 215 -5.65 15.26 -14.56
N LYS A 216 -4.58 16.00 -14.89
CA LYS A 216 -4.27 17.30 -14.31
C LYS A 216 -5.41 18.30 -14.49
N GLU A 217 -6.03 18.34 -15.67
CA GLU A 217 -7.19 19.19 -15.95
C GLU A 217 -8.42 18.83 -15.09
N LYS A 218 -8.54 17.57 -14.66
CA LYS A 218 -9.66 17.08 -13.85
C LYS A 218 -9.47 17.23 -12.34
N LEU A 219 -8.22 17.17 -11.86
CA LEU A 219 -7.93 17.10 -10.42
C LEU A 219 -7.71 18.45 -9.73
N ASN A 220 -7.77 19.55 -10.48
CA ASN A 220 -7.78 20.94 -9.99
C ASN A 220 -6.79 21.23 -8.84
N GLY A 221 -5.53 20.84 -9.01
CA GLY A 221 -4.43 21.20 -8.10
C GLY A 221 -3.84 20.06 -7.28
N ILE A 222 -4.42 18.85 -7.28
CA ILE A 222 -3.77 17.68 -6.66
C ILE A 222 -2.52 17.32 -7.49
N PRO A 223 -1.32 17.26 -6.88
CA PRO A 223 -0.10 16.77 -7.52
C PRO A 223 -0.26 15.36 -8.10
N ILE A 224 0.35 15.13 -9.26
CA ILE A 224 0.36 13.83 -9.95
C ILE A 224 1.79 13.30 -10.00
N GLN A 225 1.99 12.05 -9.61
CA GLN A 225 3.26 11.32 -9.68
C GLN A 225 3.17 10.17 -10.71
N GLY A 226 4.22 10.00 -11.53
CA GLY A 226 4.36 8.85 -12.43
C GLY A 226 3.76 9.06 -13.82
N GLY A 227 3.30 7.97 -14.45
CA GLY A 227 2.73 7.97 -15.80
C GLY A 227 3.68 7.57 -16.94
N LEU A 228 4.97 7.35 -16.69
CA LEU A 228 5.90 6.84 -17.70
C LEU A 228 5.83 5.31 -17.80
N ASP A 229 5.69 4.76 -19.02
CA ASP A 229 5.79 3.32 -19.25
C ASP A 229 7.24 2.85 -19.03
N PRO A 230 7.51 1.97 -18.06
CA PRO A 230 8.86 1.45 -17.82
C PRO A 230 9.48 0.75 -19.05
N LYS A 231 8.67 0.22 -19.98
CA LYS A 231 9.17 -0.43 -21.20
C LYS A 231 9.96 0.50 -22.12
N ILE A 232 9.82 1.81 -21.98
CA ILE A 232 10.62 2.78 -22.72
C ILE A 232 12.12 2.66 -22.39
N LEU A 233 12.44 2.08 -21.23
CA LEU A 233 13.81 1.93 -20.72
C LEU A 233 14.33 0.47 -20.78
N LEU A 234 13.56 -0.47 -21.34
CA LEU A 234 13.89 -1.91 -21.47
C LEU A 234 14.23 -2.28 -22.91
#